data_AF-A0A0D8DL63-F1
#
_entry.id   AF-A0A0D8DL63-F1
#
_cell.length_a   1.000
_cell.length_b   1.000
_cell.length_c   1.000
_cell.angle_alpha   90.00
_cell.angle_beta   90.00
_cell.angle_gamma   90.00
#
_symmetry.space_group_name_H-M   'P 1'
#
loop_
_entity.id
_entity.type
_entity.pdbx_description
1 polymer ?
#
loop_
_entity_poly.entity_id
_entity_poly.type
_entity_poly.pdbx_seq_one_letter_code
_entity_poly.pdbx_strand_id
1 'polypeptide(L)'
;MEKIGLTIILFIHVLSAIIFVGGSIFIWLILWPESYKLNDEKIRTRLLGFVGKKFALYTNISLILLIATGLTMTYKYLENFSLYFTSTEGHILFIAEVLIIIMIVIMYGNNIYHGRLIVKLNEQNKFDEIKKIRKKTHVFSFITMILMVIIVLLMVALRVYY
;
A
#
# COMPACT_ATOMS: atom_id res chain seq x y z
N MET A 1 22.39 8.80 22.72
CA MET A 1 22.21 7.47 22.10
C MET A 1 20.78 7.26 21.61
N GLU A 2 19.76 7.61 22.40
CA GLU A 2 18.33 7.50 22.02
C GLU A 2 17.95 8.21 20.71
N LYS A 3 18.45 9.44 20.49
CA LYS A 3 18.22 10.20 19.23
C LYS A 3 18.79 9.52 17.97
N ILE A 4 19.93 8.82 18.11
CA ILE A 4 20.55 8.10 16.99
C ILE A 4 19.70 6.88 16.61
N GLY A 5 19.19 6.15 17.61
CA GLY A 5 18.28 5.02 17.39
C GLY A 5 17.01 5.43 16.66
N LEU A 6 16.34 6.50 17.10
CA LEU A 6 15.14 7.02 16.43
C LEU A 6 15.42 7.50 14.99
N THR A 7 16.60 8.08 14.74
CA THR A 7 16.99 8.52 13.39
C THR A 7 17.15 7.31 12.45
N ILE A 8 17.75 6.23 12.92
CA ILE A 8 17.88 4.99 12.14
C ILE A 8 16.50 4.40 11.84
N ILE A 9 15.60 4.37 12.83
CA ILE A 9 14.21 3.91 12.64
C ILE A 9 13.49 4.75 11.59
N LEU A 10 13.64 6.07 11.63
CA LEU A 10 13.09 6.98 10.62
C LEU A 10 13.65 6.69 9.23
N PHE A 11 14.95 6.43 9.08
CA PHE A 11 15.55 6.07 7.79
C PHE A 11 14.96 4.79 7.23
N ILE A 12 14.79 3.76 8.07
CA ILE A 12 14.16 2.50 7.66
C ILE A 12 12.70 2.76 7.24
N HIS A 13 11.96 3.56 8.00
CA HIS A 13 10.57 3.90 7.69
C HIS A 13 10.46 4.61 6.32
N VAL A 14 11.27 5.65 6.10
CA VAL A 14 11.25 6.43 4.86
C VAL A 14 11.70 5.59 3.67
N LEU A 15 12.74 4.76 3.78
CA LEU A 15 13.15 3.86 2.70
C LEU A 15 12.05 2.85 2.36
N SER A 16 11.37 2.31 3.38
CA SER A 16 10.24 1.41 3.19
C SER A 16 9.06 2.11 2.51
N ALA A 17 8.79 3.38 2.88
CA ALA A 17 7.76 4.21 2.25
C ALA A 17 8.09 4.49 0.77
N ILE A 18 9.35 4.79 0.44
CA ILE A 18 9.81 5.01 -0.94
C ILE A 18 9.56 3.77 -1.79
N ILE A 19 9.92 2.58 -1.29
CA ILE A 19 9.71 1.32 -2.02
C ILE A 19 8.21 1.05 -2.20
N PHE A 20 7.42 1.19 -1.13
CA PHE A 20 6.00 0.84 -1.14
C PHE A 20 5.16 1.82 -1.98
N VAL A 21 5.26 3.12 -1.70
CA VAL A 21 4.48 4.17 -2.37
C VAL A 21 5.06 4.43 -3.76
N GLY A 22 6.37 4.64 -3.86
CA GLY A 22 7.05 4.91 -5.14
C GLY A 22 6.93 3.76 -6.12
N GLY A 23 7.08 2.52 -5.65
CA GLY A 23 6.85 1.33 -6.47
C GLY A 23 5.40 1.23 -6.97
N SER A 24 4.41 1.52 -6.11
CA SER A 24 3.00 1.54 -6.51
C SER A 24 2.71 2.59 -7.58
N ILE A 25 3.26 3.81 -7.42
CA ILE A 25 3.14 4.88 -8.41
C ILE A 25 3.78 4.46 -9.74
N PHE A 26 4.99 3.89 -9.71
CA PHE A 26 5.67 3.39 -10.91
C PHE A 26 4.82 2.34 -11.66
N ILE A 27 4.25 1.37 -10.93
CA ILE A 27 3.39 0.35 -11.54
C ILE A 27 2.21 1.00 -12.26
N TRP A 28 1.55 1.96 -11.62
CA TRP A 28 0.32 2.57 -12.13
C TRP A 28 0.53 3.60 -13.24
N LEU A 29 1.56 4.44 -13.13
CA LEU A 29 1.81 5.52 -14.08
C LEU A 29 2.67 5.11 -15.26
N ILE A 30 3.51 4.09 -15.10
CA ILE A 30 4.49 3.70 -16.10
C ILE A 30 4.26 2.27 -16.57
N LEU A 31 4.48 1.27 -15.70
CA LEU A 31 4.50 -0.13 -16.15
C LEU A 31 3.16 -0.57 -16.75
N TRP A 32 2.06 -0.30 -16.04
CA TRP A 32 0.72 -0.70 -16.46
C TRP A 32 0.34 -0.10 -17.82
N PRO A 33 0.35 1.23 -18.02
CA PRO A 33 -0.02 1.81 -19.32
C PRO A 33 0.95 1.38 -20.44
N GLU A 34 2.25 1.35 -20.19
CA GLU A 34 3.23 0.93 -21.19
C GLU A 34 3.08 -0.54 -21.58
N SER A 35 2.60 -1.39 -20.68
CA SER A 35 2.32 -2.80 -20.99
C SER A 35 1.26 -2.99 -22.08
N TYR A 36 0.38 -2.00 -22.31
CA TYR A 36 -0.61 -2.04 -23.40
C TYR A 36 -0.01 -1.85 -24.79
N LYS A 37 1.23 -1.38 -24.91
CA LYS A 37 1.94 -1.30 -26.19
C LYS A 37 2.42 -2.67 -26.69
N LEU A 38 2.35 -3.70 -25.85
CA LEU A 38 2.61 -5.08 -26.25
C LEU A 38 1.38 -5.63 -26.99
N ASN A 39 1.53 -5.90 -28.29
CA ASN A 39 0.46 -6.45 -29.13
C ASN A 39 0.07 -7.90 -28.77
N ASP A 40 0.91 -8.61 -28.01
CA ASP A 40 0.64 -9.97 -27.53
C ASP A 40 0.18 -9.96 -26.06
N GLU A 41 -1.11 -10.28 -25.87
CA GLU A 41 -1.76 -10.40 -24.57
C GLU A 41 -1.09 -11.42 -23.64
N LYS A 42 -0.55 -12.52 -24.19
CA LYS A 42 0.14 -13.56 -23.39
C LYS A 42 1.45 -13.02 -22.85
N ILE A 43 2.22 -12.30 -23.67
CA ILE A 43 3.48 -11.66 -23.24
C ILE A 43 3.17 -10.61 -22.17
N ARG A 44 2.16 -9.76 -22.39
CA ARG A 44 1.73 -8.76 -21.42
C ARG A 44 1.34 -9.38 -20.09
N THR A 45 0.48 -10.39 -20.11
CA THR A 45 0.01 -11.08 -18.90
C THR A 45 1.19 -11.71 -18.15
N ARG A 46 2.14 -12.32 -18.86
CA ARG A 46 3.33 -12.94 -18.27
C ARG A 46 4.26 -11.88 -17.65
N LEU A 47 4.52 -10.77 -18.34
CA LEU A 47 5.31 -9.65 -17.82
C LEU A 47 4.73 -9.11 -16.52
N LEU A 48 3.44 -8.73 -16.54
CA LEU A 48 2.75 -8.18 -15.37
C LEU A 48 2.66 -9.20 -14.23
N GLY A 49 2.52 -10.49 -14.54
CA GLY A 49 2.55 -11.56 -13.55
C GLY A 49 3.91 -11.69 -12.85
N PHE A 50 5.01 -11.67 -13.60
CA PHE A 50 6.36 -11.76 -13.02
C PHE A 50 6.73 -10.53 -12.20
N VAL A 51 6.48 -9.34 -12.75
CA VAL A 51 6.75 -8.09 -12.03
C VAL A 51 5.84 -7.99 -10.81
N GLY A 52 4.54 -8.28 -10.94
CA GLY A 52 3.58 -8.26 -9.84
C GLY A 52 3.96 -9.19 -8.70
N LYS A 53 4.42 -10.42 -9.00
CA LYS A 53 4.89 -11.36 -7.95
C LYS A 53 6.10 -10.83 -7.19
N LYS A 54 7.09 -10.27 -7.90
CA LYS A 54 8.30 -9.72 -7.28
C LYS A 54 7.96 -8.44 -6.50
N PHE A 55 7.13 -7.57 -7.05
CA PHE A 55 6.65 -6.36 -6.40
C PHE A 55 5.85 -6.66 -5.13
N ALA A 56 5.00 -7.69 -5.13
CA ALA A 56 4.24 -8.11 -3.96
C ALA A 56 5.14 -8.54 -2.79
N LEU A 57 6.26 -9.23 -3.07
CA LEU A 57 7.24 -9.59 -2.04
C LEU A 57 7.82 -8.34 -1.35
N TYR A 58 8.34 -7.39 -2.13
CA TYR A 58 8.91 -6.16 -1.58
C TYR A 58 7.86 -5.27 -0.91
N THR A 59 6.64 -5.25 -1.43
CA THR A 59 5.49 -4.57 -0.83
C THR A 59 5.19 -5.12 0.56
N ASN A 60 5.08 -6.44 0.72
CA ASN A 60 4.81 -7.05 2.01
C ASN A 60 5.93 -6.78 3.02
N ILE A 61 7.20 -6.90 2.61
CA ILE A 61 8.35 -6.59 3.47
C ILE A 61 8.32 -5.12 3.90
N SER A 62 8.11 -4.20 2.95
CA SER A 62 8.07 -2.76 3.23
C SER A 62 6.91 -2.41 4.16
N LEU A 63 5.73 -3.02 3.98
CA LEU A 63 4.59 -2.78 4.85
C LEU A 63 4.84 -3.24 6.29
N ILE A 64 5.45 -4.42 6.48
CA ILE A 64 5.83 -4.91 7.82
C ILE A 64 6.78 -3.92 8.49
N LEU A 65 7.81 -3.45 7.76
CA LEU A 65 8.75 -2.45 8.27
C LEU A 65 8.06 -1.12 8.58
N LEU A 66 7.16 -0.64 7.72
CA LEU A 66 6.40 0.60 7.92
C LEU A 66 5.56 0.53 9.19
N ILE A 67 4.84 -0.57 9.42
CA ILE A 67 4.02 -0.75 10.62
C ILE A 67 4.92 -0.79 11.86
N ALA A 68 5.96 -1.62 11.87
CA ALA A 68 6.83 -1.77 13.03
C ALA A 68 7.53 -0.45 13.41
N THR A 69 8.11 0.23 12.42
CA THR A 69 8.80 1.51 12.64
C THR A 69 7.82 2.65 12.96
N GLY A 70 6.65 2.68 12.31
CA GLY A 70 5.59 3.68 12.57
C GLY A 70 5.06 3.58 14.00
N LEU A 71 4.74 2.37 14.47
CA LEU A 71 4.31 2.13 15.86
C LEU A 71 5.40 2.52 16.86
N THR A 72 6.67 2.25 16.55
CA THR A 72 7.78 2.64 17.43
C THR A 72 7.91 4.16 17.54
N MET A 73 7.73 4.89 16.45
CA MET A 73 7.80 6.36 16.44
C MET A 73 6.56 7.03 17.07
N THR A 74 5.41 6.36 17.07
CA THR A 74 4.14 6.86 17.63
C THR A 74 3.82 6.32 19.02
N TYR A 75 4.73 5.56 19.64
CA TYR A 75 4.50 4.83 20.88
C TYR A 75 3.90 5.68 22.03
N LYS A 76 4.30 6.95 22.17
CA LYS A 76 3.74 7.86 23.19
C LYS A 76 2.23 8.11 23.04
N TYR A 77 1.73 8.13 21.80
CA TYR A 77 0.29 8.27 21.53
C TYR A 77 -0.46 6.96 21.79
N LEU A 78 0.21 5.81 21.67
CA LEU A 78 -0.35 4.52 22.06
C LEU A 78 -0.48 4.37 23.58
N GLU A 79 0.49 4.86 24.35
CA GLU A 79 0.44 4.86 25.82
C GLU A 79 -0.62 5.83 26.37
N ASN A 80 -0.77 7.00 25.73
CA ASN A 80 -1.76 8.00 26.14
C ASN A 80 -2.66 8.38 24.96
N PHE A 81 -3.70 7.56 24.76
CA PHE A 81 -4.66 7.70 23.68
C PHE A 81 -5.37 9.06 23.64
N SER A 82 -5.49 9.76 24.78
CA SER A 82 -6.10 11.10 24.80
C SER A 82 -5.32 12.12 23.96
N LEU A 83 -4.00 11.93 23.78
CA LEU A 83 -3.14 12.82 23.00
C LEU A 83 -3.55 12.90 21.53
N TYR A 84 -4.17 11.86 20.98
CA TYR A 84 -4.70 11.90 19.61
C TYR A 84 -5.80 12.94 19.44
N PHE A 85 -6.52 13.30 20.51
CA PHE A 85 -7.70 14.17 20.44
C PHE A 85 -7.46 15.58 20.98
N THR A 86 -6.32 15.82 21.62
CA THR A 86 -6.01 17.11 22.27
C THR A 86 -5.19 18.06 21.41
N SER A 87 -4.50 17.56 20.37
CA SER A 87 -3.66 18.40 19.50
C SER A 87 -3.93 18.14 18.01
N THR A 88 -3.61 19.15 17.19
CA THR A 88 -3.72 19.03 15.73
C THR A 88 -2.80 17.95 15.17
N GLU A 89 -1.61 17.76 15.74
CA GLU A 89 -0.71 16.67 15.32
C GLU A 89 -1.33 15.31 15.62
N GLY A 90 -1.94 15.17 16.81
CA GLY A 90 -2.68 13.98 17.21
C GLY A 90 -3.80 13.65 16.23
N HIS A 91 -4.61 14.64 15.84
CA HIS A 91 -5.70 14.42 14.88
C HIS A 91 -5.19 13.94 13.52
N ILE A 92 -4.11 14.55 13.00
CA ILE A 92 -3.50 14.15 11.71
C ILE A 92 -2.99 12.71 11.77
N LEU A 93 -2.27 12.35 12.85
CA LEU A 93 -1.77 11.00 13.07
C LEU A 93 -2.90 9.98 13.15
N PHE A 94 -3.94 10.26 13.93
CA PHE A 94 -5.09 9.37 14.08
C PHE A 94 -5.79 9.10 12.74
N ILE A 95 -6.03 10.16 11.95
CA ILE A 95 -6.64 10.02 10.62
C ILE A 95 -5.74 9.16 9.72
N ALA A 96 -4.43 9.39 9.72
CA ALA A 96 -3.50 8.61 8.92
C ALA A 96 -3.48 7.12 9.32
N GLU A 97 -3.47 6.79 10.61
CA GLU A 97 -3.53 5.41 11.10
C GLU A 97 -4.82 4.70 10.69
N VAL A 98 -5.97 5.37 10.79
CA VAL A 98 -7.26 4.84 10.31
C VAL A 98 -7.21 4.58 8.80
N LEU A 99 -6.66 5.51 8.01
CA LEU A 99 -6.50 5.32 6.57
C LEU A 99 -5.54 4.17 6.23
N ILE A 100 -4.46 3.99 6.99
CA ILE A 100 -3.54 2.84 6.86
C ILE A 100 -4.29 1.53 7.10
N ILE A 101 -5.11 1.44 8.16
CA ILE A 101 -5.91 0.24 8.45
C ILE A 101 -6.88 -0.05 7.31
N ILE A 102 -7.63 0.95 6.84
CA ILE A 102 -8.55 0.82 5.71
C ILE A 102 -7.81 0.34 4.46
N MET A 103 -6.66 0.95 4.16
CA MET A 103 -5.82 0.58 3.01
C MET A 103 -5.36 -0.88 3.11
N ILE A 104 -4.90 -1.34 4.28
CA ILE A 104 -4.48 -2.74 4.51
C ILE A 104 -5.65 -3.70 4.29
N VAL A 105 -6.83 -3.38 4.83
CA VAL A 105 -8.04 -4.18 4.65
C VAL A 105 -8.42 -4.28 3.17
N ILE A 106 -8.41 -3.18 2.43
CA ILE A 106 -8.68 -3.19 0.98
C ILE A 106 -7.62 -4.03 0.26
N MET A 107 -6.33 -3.81 0.54
CA MET A 107 -5.23 -4.46 -0.17
C MET A 107 -5.25 -5.99 0.00
N TYR A 108 -5.32 -6.49 1.24
CA TYR A 108 -5.32 -7.93 1.49
C TYR A 108 -6.70 -8.56 1.29
N GLY A 109 -7.78 -7.84 1.61
CA GLY A 109 -9.15 -8.29 1.36
C GLY A 109 -9.39 -8.54 -0.12
N ASN A 110 -8.95 -7.61 -0.98
CA ASN A 110 -8.97 -7.77 -2.44
C ASN A 110 -8.23 -9.04 -2.88
N ASN A 111 -7.03 -9.27 -2.35
CA ASN A 111 -6.19 -10.40 -2.74
C ASN A 111 -6.77 -11.76 -2.29
N ILE A 112 -7.26 -11.86 -1.05
CA ILE A 112 -7.83 -13.10 -0.50
C ILE A 112 -9.16 -13.45 -1.17
N TYR A 113 -10.07 -12.47 -1.30
CA TYR A 113 -11.41 -12.71 -1.84
C TYR A 113 -11.37 -12.98 -3.35
N HIS A 114 -10.74 -12.10 -4.12
CA HIS A 114 -10.74 -12.22 -5.57
C HIS A 114 -9.76 -13.28 -6.07
N GLY A 115 -8.65 -13.55 -5.37
CA GLY A 115 -7.73 -14.63 -5.73
C GLY A 115 -8.41 -15.99 -5.73
N ARG A 116 -9.14 -16.33 -4.66
CA ARG A 116 -9.92 -17.59 -4.57
C ARG A 116 -11.04 -17.65 -5.60
N LEU A 117 -11.73 -16.54 -5.81
CA LEU A 117 -12.83 -16.46 -6.77
C LEU A 117 -12.34 -16.67 -8.22
N ILE A 118 -11.18 -16.11 -8.59
CA ILE A 118 -10.59 -16.30 -9.92
C ILE A 118 -10.26 -17.76 -10.18
N VAL A 119 -9.68 -18.48 -9.20
CA VAL A 119 -9.37 -19.91 -9.34
C VAL A 119 -10.66 -20.71 -9.57
N LYS A 120 -11.68 -20.49 -8.75
CA LYS A 120 -12.98 -21.16 -8.87
C LYS A 120 -13.67 -20.89 -10.22
N LEU A 121 -13.64 -19.65 -10.71
CA LEU A 121 -14.21 -19.29 -12.00
C LEU A 121 -13.43 -19.87 -13.18
N ASN A 122 -12.11 -20.05 -13.02
CA ASN A 122 -11.25 -20.66 -14.02
C ASN A 122 -11.54 -22.16 -14.17
N GLU A 123 -11.76 -22.87 -13.06
CA GLU A 123 -12.23 -24.27 -13.06
C GLU A 123 -13.60 -24.42 -13.74
N GLN A 124 -14.44 -23.38 -13.69
CA GLN A 124 -15.75 -23.33 -14.32
C GLN A 124 -15.73 -22.80 -15.77
N ASN A 125 -14.56 -22.51 -16.36
CA ASN A 125 -14.41 -21.90 -17.69
C ASN A 125 -15.19 -20.57 -17.88
N LYS A 126 -15.46 -19.83 -16.80
CA LYS A 126 -16.22 -18.58 -16.82
C LYS A 126 -15.33 -17.37 -17.09
N PHE A 127 -14.70 -17.34 -18.26
CA PHE A 127 -13.68 -16.35 -18.61
C PHE A 127 -14.18 -14.89 -18.59
N ASP A 128 -15.46 -14.65 -18.93
CA ASP A 128 -16.04 -13.30 -18.89
C ASP A 128 -16.22 -12.76 -17.47
N GLU A 129 -16.56 -13.64 -16.51
CA GLU A 129 -16.62 -13.26 -15.09
C GLU A 129 -15.23 -12.96 -14.55
N ILE A 130 -14.21 -13.73 -14.94
CA ILE A 130 -12.81 -13.48 -14.58
C ILE A 130 -12.37 -12.09 -15.04
N LYS A 131 -12.71 -11.67 -16.28
CA LYS A 131 -12.41 -10.32 -16.78
C LYS A 131 -13.06 -9.22 -15.91
N LYS A 132 -14.33 -9.39 -15.52
CA LYS A 132 -15.05 -8.45 -14.65
C LYS A 132 -14.39 -8.34 -13.27
N ILE A 133 -14.02 -9.47 -12.68
CA ILE A 133 -13.34 -9.51 -11.37
C ILE A 133 -11.97 -8.83 -11.46
N ARG A 134 -11.16 -9.12 -12.49
CA ARG A 134 -9.87 -8.46 -12.70
C ARG A 134 -10.00 -6.94 -12.79
N LYS A 135 -11.03 -6.43 -13.49
CA LYS A 135 -11.30 -4.98 -13.54
C LYS A 135 -11.60 -4.39 -12.16
N LYS A 136 -12.39 -5.07 -11.32
CA LYS A 136 -12.66 -4.63 -9.94
C LYS A 136 -11.40 -4.66 -9.07
N THR A 137 -10.65 -5.76 -9.11
CA THR A 137 -9.37 -5.89 -8.40
C THR A 137 -8.41 -4.76 -8.74
N HIS A 138 -8.37 -4.39 -10.01
CA HIS A 138 -7.55 -3.29 -10.50
C HIS A 138 -7.99 -1.94 -9.92
N VAL A 139 -9.30 -1.64 -9.89
CA VAL A 139 -9.82 -0.41 -9.27
C VAL A 139 -9.47 -0.34 -7.78
N PHE A 140 -9.60 -1.44 -7.04
CA PHE A 140 -9.18 -1.46 -5.63
C PHE A 140 -7.68 -1.19 -5.46
N SER A 141 -6.84 -1.77 -6.31
CA SER A 141 -5.40 -1.48 -6.32
C SER A 141 -5.07 -0.01 -6.66
N PHE A 142 -5.90 0.67 -7.45
CA PHE A 142 -5.76 2.10 -7.73
C PHE A 142 -6.13 2.93 -6.51
N ILE A 143 -7.26 2.61 -5.88
CA ILE A 143 -7.73 3.26 -4.65
C ILE A 143 -6.67 3.14 -3.55
N THR A 144 -6.05 1.96 -3.38
CA THR A 144 -4.96 1.81 -2.40
C THR A 144 -3.77 2.71 -2.70
N MET A 145 -3.43 2.93 -3.97
CA MET A 145 -2.35 3.86 -4.36
C MET A 145 -2.71 5.32 -4.06
N ILE A 146 -3.96 5.74 -4.31
CA ILE A 146 -4.43 7.07 -3.90
C ILE A 146 -4.35 7.23 -2.38
N LEU A 147 -4.83 6.23 -1.62
CA LEU A 147 -4.76 6.27 -0.15
C LEU A 147 -3.32 6.40 0.33
N MET A 148 -2.38 5.66 -0.25
CA MET A 148 -0.95 5.79 0.05
C MET A 148 -0.44 7.23 -0.15
N VAL A 149 -0.79 7.86 -1.27
CA VAL A 149 -0.39 9.24 -1.56
C VAL A 149 -1.00 10.21 -0.52
N ILE A 150 -2.28 10.06 -0.19
CA ILE A 150 -2.95 10.87 0.83
C ILE A 150 -2.26 10.73 2.18
N ILE A 151 -1.94 9.50 2.60
CA ILE A 151 -1.24 9.22 3.86
C ILE A 151 0.13 9.91 3.88
N VAL A 152 0.90 9.85 2.79
CA VAL A 152 2.18 10.56 2.68
C VAL A 152 1.98 12.07 2.81
N LEU A 153 0.98 12.65 2.15
CA LEU A 153 0.68 14.08 2.26
C LEU A 153 0.29 14.48 3.69
N LEU A 154 -0.47 13.66 4.40
CA LEU A 154 -0.78 13.87 5.82
C LEU A 154 0.50 13.83 6.69
N MET A 155 1.41 12.89 6.43
CA MET A 155 2.69 12.82 7.16
C MET A 155 3.60 14.01 6.87
N VAL A 156 3.59 14.54 5.64
CA VAL A 156 4.30 15.79 5.31
C VAL A 156 3.65 16.97 6.03
N ALA A 157 2.32 17.06 6.04
CA ALA A 157 1.60 18.10 6.76
C ALA A 157 1.89 18.07 8.27
N LEU A 158 1.94 16.88 8.88
CA LEU A 158 2.31 16.69 10.27
C LEU A 158 3.65 17.36 10.62
N ARG A 159 4.64 17.26 9.73
CA ARG A 159 5.97 17.88 9.92
C ARG A 159 5.95 19.41 9.83
N VAL A 160 4.94 20.01 9.19
CA VAL A 160 4.80 21.47 9.13
C VAL A 160 4.26 22.03 10.45
N TYR A 161 3.43 21.24 11.15
CA TYR A 161 2.88 21.62 12.46
C TYR A 161 3.81 21.27 13.64
N TYR A 162 4.93 20.60 13.37
CA TYR A 162 5.97 20.21 14.34
C TYR A 162 7.17 21.15 14.28
#